data_AF-A0A163GPB2-F1
#
_entry.id   AF-A0A163GPB2-F1
#
_cell.length_a   1.000
_cell.length_b   1.000
_cell.length_c   1.000
_cell.angle_alpha   90.00
_cell.angle_beta   90.00
_cell.angle_gamma   90.00
#
_symmetry.space_group_name_H-M   'P 1'
#
loop_
_entity.id
_entity.type
_entity.pdbx_description
1 polymer ?
#
loop_
_entity_poly.entity_id
_entity_poly.type
_entity_poly.pdbx_seq_one_letter_code
_entity_poly.pdbx_strand_id
1 'polypeptide(L)' 'MTKKNIGGLSDYIVLKEEKEVIFYLHNPYPDCLAIPEIMKARFPDDYKSIVTSDLDEFKKYRGQV' A
#
# COMPACT_ATOMS: atom_id res chain seq x y z
N MET A 1 -13.02 6.69 23.94
CA MET A 1 -12.15 7.53 23.08
C MET A 1 -11.80 6.73 21.84
N THR A 2 -12.69 6.72 20.85
CA THR A 2 -12.53 5.92 19.63
C THR A 2 -11.65 6.72 18.68
N LYS A 3 -10.34 6.41 18.66
CA LYS A 3 -9.43 6.96 17.65
C LYS A 3 -9.87 6.41 16.28
N LYS A 4 -10.73 7.16 15.59
CA LYS A 4 -10.93 7.01 14.14
C LYS A 4 -9.61 7.38 13.48
N ASN A 5 -8.85 6.39 13.02
CA ASN A 5 -7.66 6.60 12.22
C ASN A 5 -8.03 7.43 11.00
N ILE A 6 -7.51 8.64 10.97
CA ILE A 6 -7.72 9.64 9.93
C ILE A 6 -6.86 9.18 8.74
N GLY A 7 -7.49 8.72 7.64
CA GLY A 7 -6.80 8.39 6.37
C GLY A 7 -5.80 7.23 6.47
N GLY A 8 -6.25 6.08 6.97
CA GLY A 8 -5.41 4.90 7.02
C GLY A 8 -5.42 4.20 5.67
N LEU A 9 -4.25 4.07 5.05
CA LEU A 9 -4.02 3.18 3.94
C LEU A 9 -4.51 1.77 4.32
N SER A 10 -5.69 1.38 3.82
CA SER A 10 -6.43 0.23 4.36
C SER A 10 -5.88 -1.12 3.88
N ASP A 11 -5.33 -1.17 2.67
CA ASP A 11 -4.95 -2.42 2.02
C ASP A 11 -3.66 -2.25 1.21
N TYR A 12 -2.69 -3.12 1.47
CA TYR A 12 -1.51 -3.30 0.63
C TYR A 12 -1.24 -4.79 0.37
N ILE A 13 -0.76 -5.10 -0.82
CA ILE A 13 -0.37 -6.44 -1.27
C ILE A 13 1.16 -6.50 -1.30
N VAL A 14 1.75 -7.61 -0.87
CA VAL A 14 3.19 -7.82 -0.90
C VAL A 14 3.51 -8.95 -1.86
N LEU A 15 4.18 -8.63 -2.97
CA LEU A 15 4.74 -9.60 -3.90
C LEU A 15 6.18 -9.89 -3.48
N LYS A 16 6.39 -11.00 -2.76
CA LYS A 16 7.70 -11.35 -2.21
C LYS A 16 8.72 -11.73 -3.29
N GLU A 17 8.25 -12.36 -4.37
CA GLU A 17 9.12 -12.79 -5.47
C GLU A 17 9.68 -11.60 -6.25
N GLU A 18 8.84 -10.61 -6.51
CA GLU A 18 9.21 -9.38 -7.23
C GLU A 18 9.75 -8.27 -6.31
N LYS A 19 9.65 -8.48 -5.00
CA LYS A 19 9.95 -7.50 -3.94
C LYS A 19 9.17 -6.20 -4.15
N GLU A 20 7.88 -6.31 -4.43
CA GLU A 20 7.01 -5.16 -4.66
C GLU A 20 5.90 -5.11 -3.61
N VAL A 21 5.54 -3.89 -3.22
CA VAL A 21 4.45 -3.60 -2.29
C VAL A 21 3.46 -2.70 -3.01
N ILE A 22 2.26 -3.22 -3.26
CA ILE A 22 1.21 -2.51 -3.97
C ILE A 22 0.28 -1.90 -2.92
N PHE A 23 0.20 -0.58 -2.90
CA PHE A 23 -0.67 0.17 -2.01
C PHE A 23 -1.93 0.60 -2.74
N TYR A 24 -3.09 0.29 -2.17
CA TYR A 24 -4.36 0.81 -2.67
C TYR A 24 -4.72 2.11 -1.95
N LEU A 25 -4.74 3.21 -2.70
CA LEU A 25 -5.16 4.51 -2.21
C LEU A 25 -6.66 4.66 -2.36
N HIS A 26 -7.39 4.57 -1.24
CA HIS A 26 -8.80 4.93 -1.19
C HIS A 26 -8.98 6.45 -1.31
N ASN A 27 -8.04 7.22 -0.75
CA ASN A 27 -7.94 8.66 -0.97
C ASN A 27 -6.51 9.02 -1.39
N PRO A 28 -6.31 9.78 -2.48
CA PRO A 28 -4.96 10.16 -2.94
C PRO A 28 -4.18 10.99 -1.90
N TYR A 29 -4.89 11.69 -1.00
CA TYR A 29 -4.32 12.39 0.14
C TYR A 29 -5.27 12.22 1.34
N PRO A 30 -4.78 11.97 2.58
CA PRO A 30 -3.38 11.93 3.02
C PRO A 30 -2.69 10.56 2.88
N ASP A 31 -3.37 9.53 2.37
CA ASP A 31 -2.86 8.14 2.40
C ASP A 31 -1.50 7.97 1.72
N CYS A 32 -1.19 8.75 0.65
CA CYS A 32 0.11 8.69 -0.01
C CYS A 32 1.27 9.10 0.90
N LEU A 33 1.02 9.94 1.91
CA LEU A 33 2.04 10.38 2.87
C LEU A 33 2.45 9.26 3.84
N ALA A 34 1.56 8.30 4.09
CA ALA A 34 1.84 7.16 4.96
C ALA A 34 2.70 6.10 4.26
N ILE A 35 2.74 6.07 2.93
CA ILE A 35 3.47 5.03 2.16
C ILE A 35 4.96 5.01 2.49
N PRO A 36 5.71 6.14 2.43
CA PRO A 36 7.14 6.12 2.71
C PRO A 36 7.45 5.67 4.15
N GLU A 37 6.60 6.04 5.12
CA GLU A 37 6.74 5.61 6.51
C GLU A 37 6.51 4.10 6.67
N ILE A 38 5.47 3.56 6.03
CA ILE A 38 5.17 2.12 6.03
C ILE A 38 6.28 1.34 5.34
N MET A 39 6.76 1.81 4.18
CA MET A 39 7.85 1.19 3.43
C MET A 39 9.11 1.07 4.30
N LYS A 40 9.56 2.17 4.89
CA LYS A 40 10.73 2.18 5.77
C LYS A 40 10.57 1.35 7.05
N ALA A 41 9.37 1.30 7.61
CA ALA A 41 9.12 0.61 8.87
C ALA A 41 8.97 -0.92 8.73
N ARG A 42 8.46 -1.39 7.58
CA ARG A 42 8.05 -2.79 7.40
C ARG A 42 8.81 -3.56 6.32
N PHE A 43 9.47 -2.87 5.40
CA PHE A 43 10.12 -3.48 4.26
C PHE A 43 11.59 -3.06 4.16
N PRO A 44 12.49 -3.95 3.70
CA PRO A 44 13.87 -3.57 3.41
C PRO A 44 13.95 -2.63 2.20
N ASP A 45 15.02 -1.82 2.11
CA ASP A 45 15.22 -0.80 1.07
C ASP A 45 15.16 -1.30 -0.39
N ASP A 46 15.31 -2.62 -0.59
CA ASP A 46 15.24 -3.25 -1.92
C ASP A 46 13.81 -3.51 -2.40
N TYR A 47 12.79 -3.26 -1.56
CA TYR A 47 11.39 -3.36 -1.96
C TYR A 47 10.92 -2.10 -2.69
N LYS A 48 10.19 -2.27 -3.79
CA LYS A 48 9.57 -1.18 -4.54
C LYS A 48 8.13 -0.97 -4.09
N SER A 49 7.70 0.28 -3.96
CA SER A 49 6.30 0.62 -3.72
C SER A 49 5.60 0.95 -5.04
N ILE A 50 4.52 0.23 -5.35
CA ILE A 50 3.57 0.56 -6.41
C ILE A 50 2.34 1.16 -5.74
N VAL A 51 1.80 2.23 -6.31
CA VAL A 51 0.66 2.94 -5.74
C VAL A 51 -0.41 3.01 -6.80
N THR A 52 -1.60 2.52 -6.48
CA THR A 52 -2.75 2.57 -7.38
C THR A 52 -3.98 3.05 -6.63
N SER A 53 -4.77 3.91 -7.28
CA SER A 53 -6.10 4.32 -6.81
C SER A 53 -7.21 3.57 -7.55
N ASP A 54 -6.86 2.66 -8.46
CA ASP A 54 -7.82 1.87 -9.23
C ASP A 54 -8.00 0.50 -8.58
N LEU A 55 -9.25 0.20 -8.18
CA LEU A 55 -9.57 -1.04 -7.47
C LEU A 55 -9.43 -2.27 -8.38
N ASP A 56 -9.74 -2.13 -9.67
CA ASP A 56 -9.66 -3.22 -10.64
C ASP A 56 -8.19 -3.56 -10.93
N GLU A 57 -7.33 -2.56 -11.05
CA GLU A 57 -5.88 -2.72 -11.13
C GLU A 57 -5.31 -3.37 -9.85
N PHE A 58 -5.71 -2.89 -8.66
CA PHE A 58 -5.28 -3.48 -7.40
C PHE A 58 -5.66 -4.96 -7.28
N LYS A 59 -6.87 -5.34 -7.74
CA LYS A 59 -7.32 -6.73 -7.73
C LYS A 59 -6.51 -7.64 -8.66
N LYS A 60 -5.94 -7.13 -9.76
CA LYS A 60 -5.07 -7.93 -10.64
C LYS A 60 -3.86 -8.48 -9.89
N TYR A 61 -3.28 -7.66 -9.01
CA TYR A 61 -2.17 -8.09 -8.16
C TYR A 61 -2.57 -9.12 -7.11
N ARG A 62 -3.82 -9.09 -6.61
CA ARG A 62 -4.33 -10.13 -5.68
C ARG A 62 -4.47 -11.50 -6.34
N GLY A 63 -4.73 -11.55 -7.64
CA GLY A 63 -4.83 -12.81 -8.40
C GLY A 63 -3.47 -13.48 -8.67
N GLN A 64 -2.37 -12.82 -8.33
CA GLN A 64 -1.00 -13.32 -8.49
C GLN A 64 -0.39 -13.88 -7.19
N VAL A 65 -1.11 -13.82 -6.07
CA VAL A 65 -0.64 -14.25 -4.73
C VAL A 65 -1.12 -15.65 -4.37
#